data_AF-A0A6L9E9V0-F1
#
_entry.id   AF-A0A6L9E9V0-F1
#
_cell.length_a   1.000
_cell.length_b   1.000
_cell.length_c   1.000
_cell.angle_alpha   90.00
_cell.angle_beta   90.00
_cell.angle_gamma   90.00
#
_symmetry.space_group_name_H-M   'P 1'
#
loop_
_entity.id
_entity.type
_entity.pdbx_description
1 polymer ?
#
loop_
_entity_poly.entity_id
_entity_poly.type
_entity_poly.pdbx_seq_one_letter_code
_entity_poly.pdbx_strand_id
1 'polypeptide(L)' 'MKTKQTIYFLLIIGGALIMATGNRLMRKEYALSLGIVLLMFGIYKSSQSWGKSGDNKNTEE' A
#
# COMPACT_ATOMS: atom_id res chain seq x y z
N MET A 1 14.28 -12.31 -1.99
CA MET A 1 14.34 -10.83 -2.09
C MET A 1 13.23 -10.19 -2.95
N LYS A 2 12.52 -10.91 -3.84
CA LYS A 2 11.50 -10.33 -4.76
C LYS A 2 10.06 -10.28 -4.21
N THR A 3 9.75 -11.01 -3.15
CA THR A 3 8.38 -11.22 -2.66
C THR A 3 7.81 -10.03 -1.89
N LYS A 4 8.65 -9.22 -1.23
CA LYS A 4 8.20 -8.10 -0.37
C LYS A 4 7.52 -6.99 -1.16
N GLN A 5 8.04 -6.68 -2.34
CA GLN A 5 7.51 -5.60 -3.19
C GLN A 5 6.17 -5.99 -3.85
N THR A 6 6.01 -7.28 -4.20
CA THR A 6 4.76 -7.84 -4.74
C THR A 6 3.61 -7.73 -3.73
N ILE A 7 3.90 -7.94 -2.43
CA ILE A 7 2.90 -7.83 -1.35
C ILE A 7 2.39 -6.38 -1.21
N TYR A 8 3.28 -5.38 -1.32
CA TYR A 8 2.86 -3.98 -1.27
C TYR A 8 2.03 -3.58 -2.49
N PHE A 9 2.38 -4.11 -3.66
CA PHE A 9 1.61 -3.89 -4.88
C PHE A 9 0.20 -4.49 -4.79
N LEU A 10 0.08 -5.70 -4.23
CA LEU A 10 -1.21 -6.34 -3.94
C LEU A 10 -2.05 -5.54 -2.92
N LEU A 11 -1.42 -4.93 -1.92
CA LEU A 11 -2.09 -4.05 -0.95
C LEU A 11 -2.67 -2.80 -1.62
N ILE A 12 -1.94 -2.17 -2.53
CA ILE A 12 -2.40 -0.99 -3.29
C ILE A 12 -3.58 -1.38 -4.21
N ILE A 13 -3.45 -2.50 -4.94
CA ILE A 13 -4.52 -3.02 -5.80
C ILE A 13 -5.77 -3.36 -4.98
N GLY A 14 -5.59 -3.96 -3.80
CA GLY A 14 -6.70 -4.23 -2.88
C GLY A 14 -7.43 -2.97 -2.44
N GLY A 15 -6.70 -1.90 -2.09
CA GLY A 15 -7.29 -0.61 -1.73
C GLY A 15 -8.06 0.04 -2.87
N ALA A 16 -7.51 0.00 -4.09
CA ALA A 16 -8.17 0.51 -5.29
C ALA A 16 -9.44 -0.28 -5.63
N LEU A 17 -9.40 -1.61 -5.52
CA LEU A 17 -10.57 -2.48 -5.72
C LEU A 17 -11.68 -2.19 -4.71
N ILE A 18 -11.35 -2.01 -3.43
CA ILE A 18 -12.31 -1.65 -2.38
C ILE A 18 -12.94 -0.29 -2.68
N MET A 19 -12.15 0.68 -3.14
CA MET A 19 -12.66 2.01 -3.51
C MET A 19 -13.60 1.95 -4.73
N ALA A 20 -13.27 1.11 -5.73
CA ALA A 20 -14.06 0.94 -6.94
C ALA A 20 -15.35 0.11 -6.72
N THR A 21 -15.29 -0.95 -5.92
CA THR A 21 -16.43 -1.87 -5.68
C THR A 21 -17.24 -1.51 -4.43
N GLY A 22 -16.69 -0.70 -3.54
CA GLY A 22 -17.34 -0.33 -2.29
C GLY A 22 -18.63 0.47 -2.46
N ASN A 23 -18.84 1.12 -3.62
CA ASN A 23 -20.12 1.75 -3.96
C ASN A 23 -21.29 0.74 -4.09
N ARG A 24 -20.99 -0.55 -4.28
CA ARG A 24 -22.00 -1.63 -4.43
C ARG A 24 -22.21 -2.45 -3.14
N LEU A 25 -21.23 -2.44 -2.22
CA LEU A 25 -21.22 -3.30 -1.03
C LEU A 25 -21.33 -2.54 0.31
N MET A 26 -21.00 -1.25 0.36
CA MET A 26 -21.07 -0.42 1.57
C MET A 26 -21.54 1.00 1.27
N ARG A 27 -21.93 1.77 2.31
CA ARG A 27 -22.14 3.21 2.18
C ARG A 27 -20.90 3.84 1.54
N LYS A 28 -21.12 4.56 0.45
CA LYS A 28 -20.09 5.18 -0.40
C LYS A 28 -19.01 5.93 0.41
N GLU A 29 -19.42 6.58 1.50
CA GLU A 29 -18.57 7.35 2.40
C GLU A 29 -17.54 6.47 3.15
N TYR A 30 -17.94 5.27 3.55
CA TYR A 30 -17.06 4.31 4.23
C TYR A 30 -16.09 3.65 3.26
N ALA A 31 -16.55 3.31 2.05
CA ALA A 31 -15.69 2.76 1.01
C ALA A 31 -14.56 3.73 0.60
N LEU A 32 -14.91 5.01 0.51
CA LEU A 32 -13.99 6.06 0.08
C LEU A 32 -12.94 6.37 1.17
N SER A 33 -13.37 6.44 2.43
CA SER A 33 -12.46 6.62 3.58
C SER A 33 -11.57 5.41 3.83
N LEU A 34 -12.12 4.18 3.79
CA LEU A 34 -11.33 2.94 3.90
C LEU A 34 -10.33 2.80 2.75
N GLY A 35 -10.76 3.10 1.52
CA GLY A 35 -9.88 3.07 0.33
C GLY A 35 -8.69 4.00 0.46
N ILE A 36 -8.92 5.25 0.91
CA ILE A 36 -7.86 6.25 1.12
C ILE A 36 -6.89 5.84 2.23
N VAL A 37 -7.39 5.35 3.37
CA VAL A 37 -6.52 4.88 4.46
C VAL A 37 -5.67 3.70 4.01
N LEU A 38 -6.25 2.75 3.27
CA LEU A 38 -5.53 1.60 2.73
C LEU A 38 -4.48 2.01 1.67
N LEU A 39 -4.83 2.97 0.80
CA LEU A 39 -3.91 3.55 -0.18
C LEU A 39 -2.74 4.26 0.50
N MET A 40 -3.03 5.12 1.47
CA MET A 40 -2.02 5.84 2.23
C MET A 40 -1.09 4.88 2.97
N PHE A 41 -1.63 3.80 3.55
CA PHE A 41 -0.84 2.74 4.17
C PHE A 41 0.00 1.96 3.15
N GLY A 42 -0.57 1.60 2.01
CA GLY A 42 0.12 0.89 0.92
C GLY A 42 1.28 1.70 0.34
N ILE A 43 1.04 3.00 0.09
CA ILE A 43 2.05 3.95 -0.40
C ILE A 43 3.12 4.18 0.67
N TYR A 44 2.74 4.40 1.92
CA TYR A 44 3.70 4.58 3.04
C TYR A 44 4.64 3.39 3.17
N LYS A 45 4.08 2.17 3.15
CA LYS A 45 4.85 0.93 3.28
C LYS A 45 5.73 0.66 2.06
N SER A 46 5.24 0.98 0.85
CA SER A 46 6.02 0.92 -0.39
C SER A 46 7.19 1.91 -0.37
N SER A 47 6.94 3.16 0.07
CA SER A 47 7.95 4.21 0.17
C SER A 47 9.03 3.87 1.21
N GLN A 48 8.63 3.36 2.39
CA GLN A 48 9.56 2.91 3.41
C GLN A 48 10.40 1.71 2.95
N SER A 49 9.81 0.80 2.15
CA SER A 49 10.56 -0.30 1.53
C SER A 49 11.60 0.19 0.52
N TRP A 50 11.32 1.29 -0.18
CA TRP A 50 12.30 1.94 -1.05
C TRP A 50 13.40 2.62 -0.24
N GLY A 51 13.07 3.34 0.84
CA GLY A 51 14.06 3.94 1.74
C GLY A 51 15.00 2.92 2.37
N LYS A 52 14.47 1.75 2.77
CA LYS A 52 15.28 0.64 3.31
C LYS A 52 16.18 -0.06 2.28
N SER A 53 15.86 0.07 0.99
CA SER A 53 16.71 -0.46 -0.08
C SER A 53 17.87 0.48 -0.43
N GLY A 54 17.79 1.75 -0.02
CA GLY A 54 18.88 2.74 -0.14
C GLY A 54 19.83 2.79 1.06
N ASP A 55 19.39 2.34 2.23
CA ASP A 55 20.16 2.40 3.49
C ASP A 55 21.12 1.20 3.67
N ASN A 56 20.92 0.11 2.94
CA ASN A 56 21.75 -1.10 3.05
C ASN A 56 23.02 -1.04 2.19
N LYS A 57 23.69 0.13 2.17
CA LYS A 57 24.95 0.34 1.45
C LYS A 57 26.00 1.16 2.21
N ASN A 58 25.81 1.48 3.50
CA ASN A 58 26.78 2.21 4.32
C ASN A 58 26.69 1.84 5.81
N THR A 59 26.82 0.56 6.18
CA THR A 59 27.16 0.18 7.56
C THR A 59 27.92 -1.13 7.56
N GLU A 60 29.12 -1.09 6.99
CA GLU A 60 30.22 -2.00 7.33
C GLU A 60 31.47 -1.10 7.47
N GLU A 61 31.60 -0.42 8.60
CA GLU A 61 32.88 0.03 9.15
C GLU A 61 32.85 -0.14 10.68
#